data_AF-A0A429XWL4-F1
#
_entry.id   AF-A0A429XWL4-F1
#
_cell.length_a   1.000
_cell.length_b   1.000
_cell.length_c   1.000
_cell.angle_alpha   90.00
_cell.angle_beta   90.00
_cell.angle_gamma   90.00
#
_symmetry.space_group_name_H-M   'P 1'
#
loop_
_entity.id
_entity.type
_entity.pdbx_description
1 polymer ?
#
loop_
_entity_poly.entity_id
_entity_poly.type
_entity_poly.pdbx_seq_one_letter_code
_entity_poly.pdbx_strand_id
1 'polypeptide(L)' 'MEKLPNNKRKQTLLDEINSLRKEMIIYGTTKGLTNKKTIEISQKLDIILNKYQLT' A
#
# COMPACT_ATOMS: atom_id res chain seq x y z
N MET A 1 20.56 11.14 -11.34
CA MET A 1 19.40 10.33 -10.90
C MET A 1 18.30 10.50 -11.93
N GLU A 2 18.14 9.52 -12.82
CA GLU A 2 17.06 9.54 -13.84
C GLU A 2 15.69 9.46 -13.16
N LYS A 3 14.80 10.40 -13.49
CA LYS A 3 13.40 10.35 -13.06
C LYS A 3 12.71 9.24 -13.86
N LEU A 4 12.15 8.25 -13.17
CA LEU A 4 11.34 7.20 -13.81
C LEU A 4 10.17 7.84 -14.58
N PRO A 5 9.84 7.35 -15.78
CA PRO A 5 8.68 7.84 -16.54
C PRO A 5 7.40 7.68 -15.72
N ASN A 6 6.49 8.66 -15.80
CA ASN A 6 5.35 8.78 -14.89
C ASN A 6 4.50 7.51 -14.82
N ASN A 7 4.36 6.81 -15.94
CA ASN A 7 3.63 5.54 -16.05
C ASN A 7 4.27 4.40 -15.25
N LYS A 8 5.60 4.33 -15.21
CA LYS A 8 6.33 3.29 -14.47
C LYS A 8 6.23 3.52 -12.96
N ARG A 9 6.30 4.79 -12.53
CA ARG A 9 6.09 5.17 -11.13
C ARG A 9 4.68 4.84 -10.66
N LYS A 10 3.67 5.16 -11.47
CA LYS A 10 2.27 4.84 -11.20
C LYS A 10 2.04 3.33 -11.08
N GLN A 11 2.64 2.54 -11.96
CA GLN A 11 2.56 1.08 -11.90
C GLN A 11 3.19 0.53 -10.61
N THR A 12 4.39 0.99 -10.23
CA THR A 12 5.05 0.55 -8.99
C THR A 12 4.19 0.85 -7.76
N LEU A 13 3.60 2.04 -7.69
CA LEU A 13 2.70 2.40 -6.59
C LEU A 13 1.44 1.52 -6.57
N LEU A 14 0.89 1.18 -7.75
CA LEU A 14 -0.26 0.27 -7.86
C LEU A 14 0.08 -1.14 -7.38
N ASP A 15 1.26 -1.65 -7.72
CA ASP A 15 1.73 -2.97 -7.30
C ASP A 15 1.91 -3.01 -5.77
N GLU A 16 2.45 -1.95 -5.18
CA GLU A 16 2.62 -1.80 -3.73
C GLU A 16 1.26 -1.72 -3.02
N ILE A 17 0.29 -0.95 -3.55
CA ILE A 17 -1.09 -0.91 -3.04
C ILE A 17 -1.72 -2.31 -3.04
N ASN A 18 -1.57 -3.06 -4.13
CA ASN A 18 -2.14 -4.39 -4.25
C ASN A 18 -1.49 -5.39 -3.28
N SER A 19 -0.18 -5.27 -3.05
CA SER A 19 0.52 -6.08 -2.05
C SER A 19 0.02 -5.79 -0.63
N LEU A 20 -0.04 -4.51 -0.25
CA LEU A 20 -0.48 -4.09 1.09
C LEU A 20 -1.93 -4.48 1.36
N ARG A 21 -2.81 -4.40 0.35
CA ARG A 21 -4.21 -4.86 0.48
C ARG A 21 -4.29 -6.36 0.79
N LYS A 22 -3.50 -7.19 0.09
CA LYS A 22 -3.46 -8.64 0.36
C LYS A 22 -2.98 -8.91 1.78
N GLU A 23 -1.91 -8.24 2.22
CA GLU A 23 -1.44 -8.37 3.60
C GLU A 23 -2.49 -7.94 4.61
N MET A 24 -3.16 -6.80 4.40
CA MET A 24 -4.20 -6.31 5.30
C MET A 24 -5.37 -7.30 5.43
N ILE A 25 -5.79 -7.93 4.34
CA ILE A 25 -6.83 -8.98 4.36
C ILE A 25 -6.35 -10.18 5.17
N ILE A 26 -5.11 -10.65 4.94
CA ILE A 26 -4.56 -11.80 5.66
C ILE A 26 -4.45 -11.49 7.17
N TYR A 27 -3.88 -10.36 7.56
CA TYR A 27 -3.74 -10.00 8.97
C TYR A 27 -5.08 -9.64 9.61
N GLY A 28 -5.96 -8.94 8.90
CA GLY A 28 -7.29 -8.58 9.37
C GLY A 28 -8.15 -9.81 9.65
N THR A 29 -8.08 -10.85 8.80
CA THR A 29 -8.83 -12.10 8.99
C THR A 29 -8.19 -13.04 10.01
N THR A 30 -6.85 -13.10 10.09
CA THR A 30 -6.16 -14.05 10.98
C THR A 30 -5.84 -13.51 12.38
N LYS A 31 -5.64 -12.19 12.51
CA LYS A 31 -5.22 -11.53 13.76
C LYS A 31 -6.21 -10.46 14.24
N GLY A 32 -7.17 -10.07 13.41
CA GLY A 32 -8.14 -9.01 13.69
C GLY A 32 -7.70 -7.64 13.19
N LEU A 33 -8.68 -6.76 12.98
CA LEU A 33 -8.47 -5.40 12.46
C LEU A 33 -7.79 -4.46 13.48
N THR A 34 -7.94 -4.74 14.78
CA THR A 34 -7.31 -3.97 15.86
C THR A 34 -5.89 -4.46 16.18
N ASN A 35 -5.41 -5.51 15.52
CA ASN A 35 -4.04 -5.96 15.69
C ASN A 35 -3.07 -4.86 15.25
N LYS A 36 -2.03 -4.62 16.05
CA LYS A 36 -0.99 -3.61 15.77
C LYS A 36 -0.46 -3.72 14.33
N LYS A 37 -0.23 -4.94 13.83
CA LYS A 37 0.28 -5.16 12.47
C LYS A 37 -0.74 -4.81 11.40
N THR A 38 -2.03 -5.11 11.61
CA THR A 38 -3.10 -4.71 10.69
C THR A 38 -3.23 -3.19 10.62
N ILE A 39 -3.10 -2.50 11.77
CA ILE A 39 -3.10 -1.03 11.83
C ILE A 39 -1.90 -0.44 11.10
N GLU A 40 -0.68 -0.98 11.31
CA GLU A 40 0.52 -0.54 10.60
C GLU A 40 0.40 -0.72 9.08
N ILE A 41 -0.18 -1.83 8.62
CA ILE A 41 -0.43 -2.05 7.19
C ILE A 41 -1.44 -1.03 6.66
N SER A 42 -2.52 -0.74 7.40
CA SER A 42 -3.51 0.28 7.02
C SER A 42 -2.88 1.67 6.86
N GLN A 43 -2.04 2.08 7.81
CA GLN A 43 -1.35 3.37 7.77
C GLN A 43 -0.39 3.47 6.58
N LYS A 44 0.35 2.40 6.28
CA LYS A 44 1.21 2.34 5.09
C LYS A 44 0.38 2.42 3.80
N LEU A 45 -0.73 1.70 3.74
CA LEU A 45 -1.62 1.71 2.58
C LEU A 45 -2.14 3.12 2.29
N ASP A 46 -2.56 3.86 3.31
CA ASP A 46 -3.01 5.26 3.16
C ASP A 46 -1.92 6.17 2.59
N ILE A 47 -0.67 6.03 3.07
CA ILE A 47 0.46 6.81 2.56
C ILE A 47 0.70 6.53 1.07
N ILE A 48 0.68 5.26 0.65
CA ILE A 48 0.90 4.89 -0.76
C ILE A 48 -0.28 5.30 -1.64
N LEU A 49 -1.52 5.17 -1.16
CA LEU A 49 -2.71 5.65 -1.86
C LEU A 49 -2.64 7.16 -2.14
N ASN A 50 -2.25 7.96 -1.15
CA ASN A 50 -2.05 9.39 -1.32
C ASN A 50 -0.96 9.70 -2.36
N LYS A 51 0.16 8.96 -2.34
CA LYS A 51 1.22 9.11 -3.36
C LYS A 51 0.71 8.77 -4.75
N TYR A 52 -0.09 7.71 -4.90
CA TYR A 52 -0.66 7.28 -6.17
C TYR A 52 -1.64 8.32 -6.73
N GLN A 53 -2.47 8.92 -5.89
CA GLN A 53 -3.42 9.97 -6.29
C GLN A 53 -2.71 11.26 -6.77
N LEU A 54 -1.54 11.56 -6.23
CA LEU A 54 -0.73 12.74 -6.58
C LEU A 54 0.25 12.50 -7.74
N THR A 55 0.32 11.29 -8.31
CA THR A 55 1.24 10.91 -9.41
C THR A 55 0.56 10.99 -10.77
#